data_AF-A0A1J5K1M6-F1
#
_entry.id   AF-A0A1J5K1M6-F1
#
_cell.length_a   1.000
_cell.length_b   1.000
_cell.length_c   1.000
_cell.angle_alpha   90.00
_cell.angle_beta   90.00
_cell.angle_gamma   90.00
#
_symmetry.space_group_name_H-M   'P 1'
#
loop_
_entity.id
_entity.type
_entity.pdbx_description
1 polymer ?
#
loop_
_entity_poly.entity_id
_entity_poly.type
_entity_poly.pdbx_seq_one_letter_code
_entity_poly.pdbx_strand_id
1 'polypeptide(L)'
;MKKMLLTFALMGSFAVQAGGNSMNFLEVGITNWNYKKPSKKGSAGILDFTEVKMSRSDMAFNLINKDDIFKAEVTYEKDNLGFKANYLKFQFDMGKDSSFNDILEMNTTKSLAIVNPGFFSFGGKKFEISMSDMKLGFDNFYMYCTSNNPDLDMATAEGIEQGCMTEFYISPEFENAPMNVDIDVDYEDGDKMKFHAQLGDINLNGGSLLQVNALNSSMTVGQYFMETSELHASCMKDEDLLVFDSEKIKKQCENSLNINIPTILLRNEKDETKFYLKTKNLSVANENLYFVAPVIQFVDKESSVTTKDLTIKCQKSEDSILYDLHSIIGECVQSGSINIKKLISRDEYDLWFKYEDIMKKGFNPLAHISSKEKTAGNISIQLDDHRALIKASAYKKVLGKYIRFDVYIKGTVDHKPAKDQIVLNVDEVKVPIGWFKIKWKKFLLKIIKKALVGENIQFDDDKIIIQL
;
A
#
# COMPACT_ATOMS: atom_id res chain seq x y z
N MET A 1 -10.57 48.31 -17.63
CA MET A 1 -9.46 47.76 -16.82
C MET A 1 -9.89 46.62 -15.88
N LYS A 2 -11.00 46.68 -15.13
CA LYS A 2 -11.44 45.56 -14.26
C LYS A 2 -11.94 44.28 -14.98
N LYS A 3 -12.31 44.37 -16.27
CA LYS A 3 -12.73 43.18 -17.07
C LYS A 3 -11.57 42.46 -17.78
N MET A 4 -10.35 42.99 -17.75
CA MET A 4 -9.19 42.37 -18.39
C MET A 4 -8.39 41.48 -17.43
N LEU A 5 -8.50 41.73 -16.12
CA LEU A 5 -7.87 40.94 -15.06
C LEU A 5 -8.60 39.62 -14.74
N LEU A 6 -9.89 39.50 -15.07
CA LEU A 6 -10.64 38.24 -14.85
C LEU A 6 -10.33 37.19 -15.93
N THR A 7 -9.96 37.61 -17.14
CA THR A 7 -9.60 36.70 -18.25
C THR A 7 -8.20 36.13 -18.08
N PHE A 8 -7.28 36.85 -17.42
CA PHE A 8 -5.95 36.33 -17.07
C PHE A 8 -5.93 35.44 -15.82
N ALA A 9 -6.94 35.54 -14.94
CA ALA A 9 -7.04 34.70 -13.74
C ALA A 9 -7.68 33.32 -13.98
N LEU A 10 -8.29 33.08 -15.15
CA LEU A 10 -8.85 31.78 -15.56
C LEU A 10 -7.90 30.95 -16.45
N MET A 11 -6.66 31.41 -16.64
CA MET A 11 -5.58 30.67 -17.31
C MET A 11 -4.54 30.13 -16.31
N GLY A 12 -4.90 30.05 -15.03
CA GLY A 12 -4.05 29.58 -13.93
C GLY A 12 -4.13 28.08 -13.64
N SER A 13 -4.73 27.27 -14.53
CA SER A 13 -4.53 25.83 -14.54
C SER A 13 -3.17 25.57 -15.21
N PHE A 14 -2.37 24.71 -14.59
CA PHE A 14 -1.01 24.34 -14.96
C PHE A 14 -0.85 24.06 -16.47
N ALA A 15 -0.55 25.11 -17.24
CA ALA A 15 0.19 24.94 -18.48
C ALA A 15 1.65 24.77 -18.05
N VAL A 16 2.09 23.52 -17.94
CA VAL A 16 3.51 23.21 -18.11
C VAL A 16 3.85 23.75 -19.49
N GLN A 17 4.45 24.95 -19.54
CA GLN A 17 5.03 25.50 -20.75
C GLN A 17 6.26 24.65 -21.07
N ALA A 18 6.02 23.48 -21.67
CA ALA A 18 7.01 22.81 -22.49
C ALA A 18 7.25 23.74 -23.70
N GLY A 19 8.31 24.55 -23.60
CA GLY A 19 8.83 25.34 -24.70
C GLY A 19 9.42 24.41 -25.76
N GLY A 20 8.57 23.74 -26.52
CA GLY A 20 8.95 22.87 -27.62
C GLY A 20 7.79 22.74 -28.59
N ASN A 21 8.05 22.99 -29.87
CA ASN A 21 7.20 22.83 -31.07
C ASN A 21 6.01 21.84 -30.94
N SER A 22 4.95 22.18 -30.22
CA SER A 22 3.82 21.29 -29.93
C SER A 22 2.80 21.20 -31.07
N MET A 23 3.24 21.26 -32.32
CA MET A 23 2.33 21.21 -33.48
C MET A 23 2.05 19.78 -33.95
N ASN A 24 2.76 18.77 -33.43
CA ASN A 24 2.56 17.36 -33.80
C ASN A 24 1.85 16.63 -32.67
N PHE A 25 0.60 16.21 -32.83
CA PHE A 25 -0.10 15.35 -31.86
C PHE A 25 -1.15 14.48 -32.55
N LEU A 26 -1.51 13.38 -31.89
CA LEU A 26 -2.65 12.53 -32.19
C LEU A 26 -3.54 12.47 -30.95
N GLU A 27 -4.78 12.89 -31.08
CA GLU A 27 -5.82 12.81 -30.05
C GLU A 27 -6.90 11.84 -30.55
N VAL A 28 -7.25 10.87 -29.71
CA VAL A 28 -8.24 9.83 -30.00
C VAL A 28 -9.28 9.82 -28.89
N GLY A 29 -10.50 10.26 -29.21
CA GLY A 29 -11.65 10.07 -28.34
C GLY A 29 -12.20 8.66 -28.50
N ILE A 30 -12.35 7.93 -27.41
CA ILE A 30 -12.75 6.52 -27.38
C ILE A 30 -14.11 6.40 -26.70
N THR A 31 -15.12 5.94 -27.45
CA THR A 31 -16.42 5.58 -26.88
C THR A 31 -16.26 4.33 -26.02
N ASN A 32 -15.69 3.29 -26.64
CA ASN A 32 -15.45 2.00 -26.01
C ASN A 32 -14.27 1.28 -26.69
N TRP A 33 -13.42 0.64 -25.91
CA TRP A 33 -12.45 -0.33 -26.42
C TRP A 33 -12.66 -1.60 -25.62
N ASN A 34 -12.85 -2.73 -26.30
CA ASN A 34 -12.67 -4.04 -25.69
C ASN A 34 -11.53 -4.77 -26.40
N TYR A 35 -10.62 -5.31 -25.63
CA TYR A 35 -9.50 -6.10 -26.10
C TYR A 35 -9.41 -7.36 -25.25
N LYS A 36 -9.21 -8.49 -25.93
CA LYS A 36 -8.93 -9.79 -25.34
C LYS A 36 -7.92 -10.50 -26.23
N LYS A 37 -6.71 -10.71 -25.70
CA LYS A 37 -5.61 -11.35 -26.40
C LYS A 37 -6.00 -12.77 -26.83
N PRO A 38 -6.06 -13.07 -28.13
CA PRO A 38 -6.33 -14.42 -28.60
C PRO A 38 -5.10 -15.31 -28.42
N SER A 39 -5.31 -16.62 -28.22
CA SER A 39 -4.22 -17.60 -28.06
C SER A 39 -3.37 -17.81 -29.34
N LYS A 40 -3.87 -17.35 -30.48
CA LYS A 40 -3.22 -17.37 -31.79
C LYS A 40 -3.59 -16.08 -32.53
N LYS A 41 -2.98 -15.86 -33.70
CA LYS A 41 -3.39 -14.78 -34.61
C LYS A 41 -4.91 -14.78 -34.82
N GLY A 42 -5.56 -13.63 -34.64
CA GLY A 42 -7.00 -13.52 -34.86
C GLY A 42 -7.61 -12.21 -34.39
N SER A 43 -8.95 -12.18 -34.41
CA SER A 43 -9.75 -11.12 -33.83
C SER A 43 -9.51 -11.05 -32.33
N ALA A 44 -9.30 -9.84 -31.83
CA ALA A 44 -8.94 -9.54 -30.46
C ALA A 44 -9.91 -8.54 -29.80
N GLY A 45 -10.92 -8.05 -30.52
CA GLY A 45 -11.95 -7.17 -29.96
C GLY A 45 -12.36 -6.04 -30.90
N ILE A 46 -12.83 -4.94 -30.33
CA ILE A 46 -13.41 -3.79 -31.02
C ILE A 46 -12.92 -2.50 -30.38
N LEU A 47 -12.46 -1.57 -31.22
CA LEU A 47 -12.21 -0.19 -30.85
C LEU A 47 -13.25 0.71 -31.52
N ASP A 48 -14.00 1.44 -30.72
CA ASP A 48 -15.00 2.41 -31.16
C ASP A 48 -14.58 3.81 -30.71
N PHE A 49 -14.20 4.65 -31.67
CA PHE A 49 -13.77 6.01 -31.40
C PHE A 49 -14.87 7.02 -31.70
N THR A 50 -14.93 8.11 -30.94
CA THR A 50 -15.82 9.25 -31.21
C THR A 50 -15.22 10.16 -32.27
N GLU A 51 -13.93 10.49 -32.12
CA GLU A 51 -13.18 11.36 -33.01
C GLU A 51 -11.69 11.06 -32.97
N VAL A 52 -11.00 11.38 -34.05
CA VAL A 52 -9.54 11.37 -34.14
C VAL A 52 -9.08 12.72 -34.66
N LYS A 53 -8.32 13.46 -33.87
CA LYS A 53 -7.67 14.70 -34.28
C LYS A 53 -6.19 14.46 -34.43
N MET A 54 -5.64 14.85 -35.57
CA MET A 54 -4.20 14.80 -35.81
C MET A 54 -3.75 16.18 -36.22
N SER A 55 -2.72 16.71 -35.58
CA SER A 55 -2.02 17.91 -36.00
C SER A 55 -0.59 17.53 -36.33
N ARG A 56 -0.04 18.06 -37.42
CA ARG A 56 1.38 18.00 -37.78
C ARG A 56 1.80 19.28 -38.46
N SER A 57 2.69 20.06 -37.86
CA SER A 57 3.34 21.29 -38.38
C SER A 57 2.49 22.24 -39.24
N ASP A 58 2.09 21.84 -40.45
CA ASP A 58 1.28 22.63 -41.39
C ASP A 58 -0.09 22.00 -41.74
N MET A 59 -0.50 20.95 -41.02
CA MET A 59 -1.63 20.10 -41.38
C MET A 59 -2.41 19.66 -40.14
N ALA A 60 -3.72 19.90 -40.14
CA ALA A 60 -4.62 19.39 -39.11
C ALA A 60 -5.75 18.59 -39.77
N PHE A 61 -6.01 17.41 -39.25
CA PHE A 61 -7.15 16.58 -39.63
C PHE A 61 -8.03 16.33 -38.41
N ASN A 62 -9.34 16.36 -38.65
CA ASN A 62 -10.33 15.92 -37.68
C ASN A 62 -11.26 14.91 -38.36
N LEU A 63 -11.25 13.68 -37.86
CA LEU A 63 -12.11 12.60 -38.30
C LEU A 63 -13.16 12.35 -37.21
N ILE A 64 -14.41 12.69 -37.49
CA ILE A 64 -15.53 12.42 -36.59
C ILE A 64 -16.18 11.10 -37.01
N ASN A 65 -16.35 10.16 -36.07
CA ASN A 65 -16.99 8.88 -36.34
C ASN A 65 -18.51 8.99 -36.36
N LYS A 66 -19.03 9.59 -37.43
CA LYS A 66 -20.46 9.61 -37.70
C LYS A 66 -20.88 8.28 -38.35
N ASP A 67 -22.02 7.74 -37.91
CA ASP A 67 -22.63 6.50 -38.44
C ASP A 67 -21.76 5.24 -38.26
N ASP A 68 -20.93 5.19 -37.20
CA ASP A 68 -20.04 4.07 -36.84
C ASP A 68 -19.07 3.61 -37.94
N ILE A 69 -18.80 4.48 -38.93
CA ILE A 69 -18.01 4.17 -40.12
C ILE A 69 -16.60 3.70 -39.78
N PHE A 70 -16.07 4.15 -38.64
CA PHE A 70 -14.73 3.85 -38.21
C PHE A 70 -14.63 2.95 -36.98
N LYS A 71 -15.74 2.30 -36.60
CA LYS A 71 -15.67 1.19 -35.65
C LYS A 71 -14.72 0.13 -36.18
N ALA A 72 -13.62 -0.11 -35.46
CA ALA A 72 -12.52 -0.93 -35.91
C ALA A 72 -12.54 -2.30 -35.24
N GLU A 73 -12.43 -3.36 -36.03
CA GLU A 73 -12.06 -4.67 -35.53
C GLU A 73 -10.58 -4.63 -35.08
N VAL A 74 -10.33 -5.03 -33.83
CA VAL A 74 -8.99 -5.20 -33.29
C VAL A 74 -8.55 -6.62 -33.60
N THR A 75 -7.32 -6.78 -34.08
CA THR A 75 -6.69 -8.06 -34.38
C THR A 75 -5.33 -8.11 -33.71
N TYR A 76 -4.88 -9.31 -33.36
CA TYR A 76 -3.55 -9.52 -32.78
C TYR A 76 -2.75 -10.48 -33.67
N GLU A 77 -1.50 -10.11 -33.97
CA GLU A 77 -0.54 -10.95 -34.70
C GLU A 77 0.88 -10.60 -34.27
N LYS A 78 1.61 -11.56 -33.67
CA LYS A 78 3.05 -11.42 -33.34
C LYS A 78 3.36 -10.05 -32.69
N ASP A 79 2.71 -9.77 -31.57
CA ASP A 79 2.95 -8.56 -30.76
C ASP A 79 2.52 -7.25 -31.44
N ASN A 80 1.74 -7.34 -32.52
CA ASN A 80 1.13 -6.19 -33.17
C ASN A 80 -0.40 -6.20 -32.97
N LEU A 81 -0.95 -5.04 -32.62
CA LEU A 81 -2.38 -4.77 -32.66
C LEU A 81 -2.74 -4.13 -34.00
N GLY A 82 -3.55 -4.82 -34.79
CA GLY A 82 -4.10 -4.30 -36.03
C GLY A 82 -5.52 -3.80 -35.82
N PHE A 83 -5.82 -2.60 -36.30
CA PHE A 83 -7.14 -1.98 -36.25
C PHE A 83 -7.67 -1.86 -37.67
N LYS A 84 -8.83 -2.47 -37.94
CA LYS A 84 -9.42 -2.53 -39.28
C LYS A 84 -10.86 -2.00 -39.25
N ALA A 85 -11.08 -0.87 -39.90
CA ALA A 85 -12.41 -0.32 -40.21
C ALA A 85 -12.64 -0.32 -41.73
N ASN A 86 -13.81 0.17 -42.18
CA ASN A 86 -14.18 0.18 -43.59
C ASN A 86 -13.20 0.97 -44.48
N TYR A 87 -12.67 2.08 -43.97
CA TYR A 87 -11.81 3.01 -44.73
C TYR A 87 -10.47 3.28 -44.06
N LEU A 88 -10.17 2.59 -42.96
CA LEU A 88 -8.96 2.81 -42.18
C LEU A 88 -8.38 1.47 -41.77
N LYS A 89 -7.06 1.32 -41.95
CA LYS A 89 -6.29 0.25 -41.36
C LYS A 89 -5.02 0.83 -40.77
N PHE A 90 -4.77 0.56 -39.50
CA PHE A 90 -3.51 0.92 -38.86
C PHE A 90 -3.03 -0.24 -37.96
N GLN A 91 -1.76 -0.19 -37.60
CA GLN A 91 -1.13 -1.18 -36.74
C GLN A 91 -0.34 -0.44 -35.66
N PHE A 92 -0.37 -1.00 -34.46
CA PHE A 92 0.42 -0.56 -33.32
C PHE A 92 1.34 -1.73 -32.93
N ASP A 93 2.64 -1.51 -33.04
CA ASP A 93 3.66 -2.45 -32.57
C ASP A 93 3.76 -2.30 -31.05
N MET A 94 3.45 -3.36 -30.31
CA MET A 94 3.55 -3.34 -28.85
C MET A 94 5.00 -3.45 -28.38
N GLY A 95 5.98 -3.62 -29.28
CA GLY A 95 7.38 -3.86 -28.94
C GLY A 95 7.59 -5.30 -28.49
N LYS A 96 8.81 -5.85 -28.61
CA LYS A 96 9.06 -7.25 -28.20
C LYS A 96 9.26 -7.43 -26.70
N ASP A 97 9.86 -6.42 -26.07
CA ASP A 97 10.30 -6.47 -24.67
C ASP A 97 9.46 -5.57 -23.76
N SER A 98 8.33 -5.07 -24.26
CA SER A 98 7.44 -4.18 -23.50
C SER A 98 6.41 -4.96 -22.69
N SER A 99 6.08 -4.44 -21.50
CA SER A 99 4.98 -4.94 -20.66
C SER A 99 3.59 -4.82 -21.31
N PHE A 100 3.43 -4.07 -22.41
CA PHE A 100 2.17 -4.09 -23.18
C PHE A 100 1.83 -5.50 -23.70
N ASN A 101 2.81 -6.39 -23.87
CA ASN A 101 2.57 -7.77 -24.28
C ASN A 101 1.93 -8.64 -23.19
N ASP A 102 2.04 -8.24 -21.92
CA ASP A 102 1.51 -9.00 -20.79
C ASP A 102 0.01 -8.76 -20.58
N ILE A 103 -0.54 -7.75 -21.26
CA ILE A 103 -1.97 -7.43 -21.22
C ILE A 103 -2.76 -8.54 -21.94
N LEU A 104 -3.61 -9.23 -21.19
CA LEU A 104 -4.52 -10.26 -21.69
C LEU A 104 -5.89 -9.68 -22.05
N GLU A 105 -6.39 -8.75 -21.25
CA GLU A 105 -7.66 -8.06 -21.51
C GLU A 105 -7.52 -6.58 -21.19
N MET A 106 -8.22 -5.75 -21.95
CA MET A 106 -8.33 -4.33 -21.68
C MET A 106 -9.72 -3.83 -22.06
N ASN A 107 -10.33 -3.04 -21.19
CA ASN A 107 -11.59 -2.37 -21.45
C ASN A 107 -11.47 -0.90 -21.10
N THR A 108 -12.01 -0.03 -21.94
CA THR A 108 -12.12 1.40 -21.61
C THR A 108 -13.44 1.97 -22.10
N THR A 109 -13.99 2.95 -21.39
CA THR A 109 -15.25 3.60 -21.75
C THR A 109 -15.17 5.11 -21.55
N LYS A 110 -15.57 5.87 -22.59
CA LYS A 110 -15.56 7.34 -22.61
C LYS A 110 -14.22 7.90 -22.15
N SER A 111 -13.21 7.69 -22.98
CA SER A 111 -11.83 8.04 -22.68
C SER A 111 -11.22 8.89 -23.78
N LEU A 112 -10.15 9.59 -23.48
CA LEU A 112 -9.39 10.42 -24.39
C LEU A 112 -7.92 10.06 -24.25
N ALA A 113 -7.31 9.64 -25.36
CA ALA A 113 -5.87 9.46 -25.44
C ALA A 113 -5.26 10.59 -26.27
N ILE A 114 -4.19 11.20 -25.79
CA ILE A 114 -3.40 12.19 -26.52
C ILE A 114 -1.96 11.71 -26.52
N VAL A 115 -1.36 11.64 -27.69
CA VAL A 115 0.03 11.23 -27.86
C VAL A 115 0.75 12.18 -28.78
N ASN A 116 1.97 12.54 -28.41
CA ASN A 116 2.93 13.21 -29.27
C ASN A 116 4.35 12.77 -28.87
N PRO A 117 5.41 13.21 -29.58
CA PRO A 117 6.77 12.77 -29.24
C PRO A 117 7.24 13.16 -27.83
N GLY A 118 6.65 14.19 -27.19
CA GLY A 118 7.06 14.67 -25.87
C GLY A 118 6.24 14.11 -24.71
N PHE A 119 4.99 13.71 -24.91
CA PHE A 119 4.14 13.21 -23.84
C PHE A 119 3.05 12.24 -24.32
N PHE A 120 2.54 11.48 -23.35
CA PHE A 120 1.35 10.66 -23.47
C PHE A 120 0.37 11.02 -22.35
N SER A 121 -0.90 11.19 -22.68
CA SER A 121 -1.96 11.34 -21.67
C SER A 121 -3.15 10.46 -22.01
N PHE A 122 -3.75 9.87 -20.99
CA PHE A 122 -4.92 9.01 -21.14
C PHE A 122 -5.85 9.20 -19.93
N GLY A 123 -7.08 9.64 -20.17
CA GLY A 123 -8.07 9.84 -19.12
C GLY A 123 -9.44 9.40 -19.55
N GLY A 124 -10.34 9.12 -18.61
CA GLY A 124 -11.69 8.70 -18.93
C GLY A 124 -12.54 8.25 -17.76
N LYS A 125 -13.73 7.74 -18.11
CA LYS A 125 -14.70 7.30 -17.11
C LYS A 125 -14.32 5.96 -16.48
N LYS A 126 -13.89 4.99 -17.30
CA LYS A 126 -13.53 3.64 -16.86
C LYS A 126 -12.35 3.11 -17.68
N PHE A 127 -11.41 2.47 -17.02
CA PHE A 127 -10.31 1.72 -17.62
C PHE A 127 -10.04 0.47 -16.80
N GLU A 128 -9.93 -0.68 -17.46
CA GLU A 128 -9.65 -1.96 -16.83
C GLU A 128 -8.61 -2.68 -17.66
N ILE A 129 -7.62 -3.28 -17.01
CA ILE A 129 -6.66 -4.19 -17.62
C ILE A 129 -6.59 -5.49 -16.82
N SER A 130 -6.30 -6.59 -17.51
CA SER A 130 -6.03 -7.88 -16.89
C SER A 130 -4.74 -8.46 -17.46
N MET A 131 -3.87 -8.90 -16.57
CA MET A 131 -2.66 -9.67 -16.82
C MET A 131 -2.87 -11.10 -16.30
N SER A 132 -1.83 -11.94 -16.27
CA SER A 132 -1.90 -13.34 -15.83
C SER A 132 -2.42 -13.53 -14.40
N ASP A 133 -1.99 -12.65 -13.52
CA ASP A 133 -2.07 -12.74 -12.06
C ASP A 133 -2.66 -11.48 -11.43
N MET A 134 -2.96 -10.46 -12.24
CA MET A 134 -3.47 -9.17 -11.78
C MET A 134 -4.62 -8.67 -12.65
N LYS A 135 -5.62 -8.05 -12.02
CA LYS A 135 -6.57 -7.16 -12.68
C LYS A 135 -6.52 -5.80 -12.01
N LEU A 136 -6.51 -4.75 -12.82
CA LEU A 136 -6.44 -3.37 -12.38
C LEU A 136 -7.56 -2.59 -13.04
N GLY A 137 -8.36 -1.90 -12.24
CA GLY A 137 -9.47 -1.07 -12.67
C GLY A 137 -9.33 0.35 -12.14
N PHE A 138 -9.68 1.33 -12.97
CA PHE A 138 -9.72 2.74 -12.65
C PHE A 138 -11.05 3.34 -13.09
N ASP A 139 -11.68 4.10 -12.18
CA ASP A 139 -12.83 4.93 -12.49
C ASP A 139 -12.49 6.40 -12.27
N ASN A 140 -12.93 7.27 -13.19
CA ASN A 140 -12.69 8.72 -13.16
C ASN A 140 -11.19 9.04 -13.01
N PHE A 141 -10.39 8.69 -14.00
CA PHE A 141 -8.94 8.79 -13.95
C PHE A 141 -8.40 9.65 -15.09
N TYR A 142 -7.27 10.30 -14.84
CA TYR A 142 -6.44 10.99 -15.80
C TYR A 142 -4.99 10.57 -15.55
N MET A 143 -4.31 10.08 -16.57
CA MET A 143 -2.90 9.71 -16.55
C MET A 143 -2.13 10.61 -17.49
N TYR A 144 -0.94 11.03 -17.07
CA TYR A 144 0.01 11.81 -17.86
C TYR A 144 1.42 11.24 -17.67
N CYS A 145 2.13 11.05 -18.77
CA CYS A 145 3.52 10.62 -18.79
C CYS A 145 4.36 11.51 -19.71
N THR A 146 5.60 11.77 -19.32
CA THR A 146 6.56 12.53 -20.12
C THR A 146 7.97 12.00 -19.88
N SER A 147 8.93 12.39 -20.71
CA SER A 147 10.33 12.08 -20.49
C SER A 147 11.18 13.35 -20.56
N ASN A 148 12.29 13.34 -19.82
CA ASN A 148 13.34 14.35 -19.96
C ASN A 148 14.32 14.03 -21.11
N ASN A 149 14.17 12.88 -21.77
CA ASN A 149 14.97 12.48 -22.92
C ASN A 149 14.39 13.07 -24.22
N PRO A 150 15.05 14.05 -24.87
CA PRO A 150 14.55 14.67 -26.10
C PRO A 150 14.56 13.75 -27.32
N ASP A 151 15.31 12.65 -27.26
CA ASP A 151 15.43 11.67 -28.35
C ASP A 151 14.38 10.54 -28.23
N LEU A 152 13.62 10.49 -27.12
CA LEU A 152 12.58 9.50 -26.91
C LEU A 152 11.31 9.87 -27.69
N ASP A 153 10.80 8.95 -28.51
CA ASP A 153 9.52 9.13 -29.18
C ASP A 153 8.39 8.49 -28.37
N MET A 154 7.69 9.32 -27.58
CA MET A 154 6.51 8.94 -26.79
C MET A 154 5.31 8.47 -27.65
N ALA A 155 5.39 8.49 -28.99
CA ALA A 155 4.40 7.88 -29.87
C ALA A 155 4.57 6.37 -30.10
N THR A 156 5.59 5.75 -29.49
CA THR A 156 5.87 4.31 -29.57
C THR A 156 5.55 3.61 -28.25
N ALA A 157 5.32 2.29 -28.27
CA ALA A 157 5.09 1.50 -27.04
C ALA A 157 6.26 1.63 -26.05
N GLU A 158 7.49 1.46 -26.54
CA GLU A 158 8.72 1.64 -25.76
C GLU A 158 8.83 3.07 -25.20
N GLY A 159 8.53 4.08 -26.02
CA GLY A 159 8.54 5.47 -25.60
C GLY A 159 7.54 5.75 -24.47
N ILE A 160 6.29 5.31 -24.62
CA ILE A 160 5.25 5.46 -23.58
C ILE A 160 5.71 4.81 -22.28
N GLU A 161 6.21 3.58 -22.35
CA GLU A 161 6.68 2.85 -21.17
C GLU A 161 7.84 3.58 -20.48
N GLN A 162 8.89 3.94 -21.23
CA GLN A 162 10.04 4.67 -20.69
C GLN A 162 9.66 6.04 -20.11
N GLY A 163 8.75 6.77 -20.78
CA GLY A 163 8.24 8.04 -20.27
C GLY A 163 7.47 7.86 -18.97
N CYS A 164 6.54 6.90 -18.90
CA CYS A 164 5.81 6.64 -17.66
C CYS A 164 6.71 6.12 -16.52
N MET A 165 7.83 5.47 -16.86
CA MET A 165 8.87 5.08 -15.90
C MET A 165 9.85 6.22 -15.54
N THR A 166 9.74 7.39 -16.18
CA THR A 166 10.53 8.58 -15.90
C THR A 166 9.72 9.61 -15.12
N GLU A 167 8.62 10.08 -15.71
CA GLU A 167 7.70 11.02 -15.08
C GLU A 167 6.27 10.59 -15.38
N PHE A 168 5.53 10.33 -14.31
CA PHE A 168 4.16 9.82 -14.40
C PHE A 168 3.29 10.46 -13.34
N TYR A 169 2.06 10.74 -13.71
CA TYR A 169 1.07 11.32 -12.83
C TYR A 169 -0.29 10.70 -13.14
N ILE A 170 -0.97 10.18 -12.12
CA ILE A 170 -2.38 9.79 -12.19
C ILE A 170 -3.16 10.59 -11.17
N SER A 171 -4.29 11.15 -11.59
CA SER A 171 -5.24 11.87 -10.75
C SER A 171 -6.69 11.59 -11.16
N PRO A 172 -7.68 12.08 -10.39
CA PRO A 172 -9.04 12.18 -10.88
C PRO A 172 -9.12 13.03 -12.15
N GLU A 173 -9.93 12.58 -13.12
CA GLU A 173 -10.27 13.39 -14.32
C GLU A 173 -11.18 14.56 -13.94
N PHE A 174 -12.15 14.32 -13.05
CA PHE A 174 -13.05 15.35 -12.53
C PHE A 174 -12.74 15.66 -11.06
N GLU A 175 -12.32 16.88 -10.76
CA GLU A 175 -11.92 17.33 -9.40
C GLU A 175 -12.99 17.08 -8.31
N ASN A 176 -14.27 17.05 -8.69
CA ASN A 176 -15.39 16.89 -7.74
C ASN A 176 -15.72 15.43 -7.42
N ALA A 177 -15.00 14.46 -7.99
CA ALA A 177 -15.19 13.05 -7.72
C ALA A 177 -13.82 12.37 -7.50
N PRO A 178 -13.70 11.46 -6.52
CA PRO A 178 -12.46 10.71 -6.35
C PRO A 178 -12.22 9.78 -7.55
N MET A 179 -10.96 9.41 -7.75
CA MET A 179 -10.61 8.28 -8.61
C MET A 179 -10.76 7.01 -7.79
N ASN A 180 -11.49 6.02 -8.28
CA ASN A 180 -11.53 4.71 -7.63
C ASN A 180 -10.55 3.77 -8.33
N VAL A 181 -9.82 2.99 -7.53
CA VAL A 181 -8.90 1.96 -8.01
C VAL A 181 -9.30 0.63 -7.41
N ASP A 182 -9.41 -0.37 -8.27
CA ASP A 182 -9.67 -1.76 -7.91
C ASP A 182 -8.49 -2.61 -8.39
N ILE A 183 -7.90 -3.40 -7.48
CA ILE A 183 -6.81 -4.33 -7.81
C ILE A 183 -7.20 -5.70 -7.28
N ASP A 184 -7.28 -6.67 -8.18
CA ASP A 184 -7.40 -8.09 -7.83
C ASP A 184 -6.08 -8.78 -8.18
N VAL A 185 -5.48 -9.50 -7.23
CA VAL A 185 -4.26 -10.31 -7.44
C VAL A 185 -4.53 -11.75 -7.05
N ASP A 186 -4.15 -12.67 -7.94
CA ASP A 186 -4.19 -14.11 -7.73
C ASP A 186 -2.77 -14.63 -7.45
N TYR A 187 -2.52 -15.10 -6.22
CA TYR A 187 -1.21 -15.63 -5.83
C TYR A 187 -1.03 -17.11 -6.21
N GLU A 188 0.23 -17.55 -6.35
CA GLU A 188 0.57 -18.92 -6.75
C GLU A 188 0.09 -20.00 -5.77
N ASP A 189 -0.04 -19.66 -4.49
CA ASP A 189 -0.56 -20.55 -3.43
C ASP A 189 -2.09 -20.65 -3.42
N GLY A 190 -2.77 -19.92 -4.30
CA GLY A 190 -4.22 -19.90 -4.44
C GLY A 190 -4.91 -18.82 -3.62
N ASP A 191 -4.18 -18.05 -2.81
CA ASP A 191 -4.73 -16.90 -2.12
C ASP A 191 -5.09 -15.79 -3.10
N LYS A 192 -6.10 -15.00 -2.74
CA LYS A 192 -6.55 -13.85 -3.52
C LYS A 192 -6.47 -12.60 -2.68
N MET A 193 -5.93 -11.54 -3.27
CA MET A 193 -6.02 -10.20 -2.72
C MET A 193 -7.02 -9.38 -3.52
N LYS A 194 -7.89 -8.67 -2.82
CA LYS A 194 -8.72 -7.61 -3.39
C LYS A 194 -8.42 -6.31 -2.68
N PHE A 195 -8.03 -5.30 -3.43
CA PHE A 195 -7.74 -3.98 -2.93
C PHE A 195 -8.64 -2.97 -3.62
N HIS A 196 -9.30 -2.13 -2.84
CA HIS A 196 -10.13 -1.04 -3.32
C HIS A 196 -9.69 0.24 -2.65
N ALA A 197 -9.44 1.30 -3.41
CA ALA A 197 -9.05 2.60 -2.87
C ALA A 197 -9.69 3.77 -3.59
N GLN A 198 -9.96 4.83 -2.84
CA GLN A 198 -10.22 6.15 -3.39
C GLN A 198 -8.90 6.92 -3.40
N LEU A 199 -8.35 7.14 -4.58
CA LEU A 199 -7.07 7.81 -4.74
C LEU A 199 -7.25 9.31 -4.99
N GLY A 200 -6.36 10.09 -4.37
CA GLY A 200 -6.15 11.50 -4.69
C GLY A 200 -5.19 11.64 -5.86
N ASP A 201 -4.01 11.00 -5.78
CA ASP A 201 -3.05 10.95 -6.87
C ASP A 201 -2.02 9.83 -6.68
N ILE A 202 -1.40 9.42 -7.79
CA ILE A 202 -0.15 8.68 -7.83
C ILE A 202 0.82 9.52 -8.66
N ASN A 203 2.04 9.72 -8.20
CA ASN A 203 3.04 10.44 -8.96
C ASN A 203 4.39 9.76 -8.90
N LEU A 204 5.14 9.84 -9.99
CA LEU A 204 6.54 9.51 -10.08
C LEU A 204 7.26 10.76 -10.54
N ASN A 205 8.05 11.34 -9.64
CA ASN A 205 8.77 12.58 -9.88
C ASN A 205 10.25 12.31 -10.14
N GLY A 206 10.77 12.79 -11.27
CA GLY A 206 12.19 12.79 -11.59
C GLY A 206 12.81 11.39 -11.69
N GLY A 207 12.03 10.38 -12.08
CA GLY A 207 12.50 9.00 -12.26
C GLY A 207 12.74 8.20 -10.98
N SER A 208 12.66 8.82 -9.79
CA SER A 208 13.09 8.16 -8.55
C SER A 208 12.00 8.09 -7.48
N LEU A 209 11.23 9.16 -7.28
CA LEU A 209 10.33 9.26 -6.12
C LEU A 209 8.90 8.92 -6.54
N LEU A 210 8.44 7.72 -6.15
CA LEU A 210 7.04 7.30 -6.28
C LEU A 210 6.26 7.75 -5.03
N GLN A 211 5.14 8.42 -5.23
CA GLN A 211 4.22 8.82 -4.17
C GLN A 211 2.80 8.35 -4.49
N VAL A 212 2.09 7.91 -3.45
CA VAL A 212 0.70 7.47 -3.53
C VAL A 212 -0.08 8.16 -2.42
N ASN A 213 -1.13 8.88 -2.81
CA ASN A 213 -2.06 9.51 -1.90
C ASN A 213 -3.43 8.85 -2.06
N ALA A 214 -3.87 8.12 -1.04
CA ALA A 214 -5.23 7.56 -0.98
C ALA A 214 -6.04 8.27 0.10
N LEU A 215 -7.31 8.57 -0.18
CA LEU A 215 -8.26 9.17 0.77
C LEU A 215 -8.79 8.13 1.76
N ASN A 216 -8.98 6.90 1.26
CA ASN A 216 -9.31 5.71 2.03
C ASN A 216 -8.99 4.48 1.18
N SER A 217 -8.81 3.34 1.85
CA SER A 217 -8.68 2.06 1.17
C SER A 217 -9.26 0.92 2.01
N SER A 218 -9.56 -0.17 1.33
CA SER A 218 -9.88 -1.45 1.93
C SER A 218 -9.18 -2.57 1.18
N MET A 219 -8.80 -3.60 1.92
CA MET A 219 -8.07 -4.74 1.38
C MET A 219 -8.56 -6.03 2.03
N THR A 220 -8.78 -7.05 1.22
CA THR A 220 -9.05 -8.41 1.69
C THR A 220 -7.93 -9.33 1.20
N VAL A 221 -7.28 -10.05 2.12
CA VAL A 221 -6.25 -11.06 1.82
C VAL A 221 -6.45 -12.25 2.74
N GLY A 222 -6.77 -13.41 2.17
CA GLY A 222 -7.09 -14.61 2.94
C GLY A 222 -8.22 -14.35 3.94
N GLN A 223 -7.95 -14.55 5.24
CA GLN A 223 -8.89 -14.31 6.34
C GLN A 223 -8.90 -12.87 6.88
N TYR A 224 -8.06 -11.99 6.32
CA TYR A 224 -7.86 -10.66 6.81
C TYR A 224 -8.61 -9.64 5.97
N PHE A 225 -9.37 -8.79 6.63
CA PHE A 225 -9.95 -7.60 6.05
C PHE A 225 -9.37 -6.36 6.72
N MET A 226 -8.85 -5.43 5.93
CA MET A 226 -8.24 -4.19 6.38
C MET A 226 -8.98 -2.98 5.80
N GLU A 227 -9.14 -1.94 6.62
CA GLU A 227 -9.63 -0.62 6.24
C GLU A 227 -8.61 0.42 6.70
N THR A 228 -8.26 1.36 5.84
CA THR A 228 -7.40 2.49 6.18
C THR A 228 -8.12 3.81 5.99
N SER A 229 -7.76 4.79 6.80
CA SER A 229 -8.05 6.20 6.50
C SER A 229 -7.19 6.69 5.33
N GLU A 230 -7.04 8.01 5.22
CA GLU A 230 -6.05 8.65 4.35
C GLU A 230 -4.68 7.98 4.52
N LEU A 231 -4.02 7.74 3.40
CA LEU A 231 -2.73 7.09 3.29
C LEU A 231 -1.85 7.96 2.41
N HIS A 232 -0.70 8.34 2.94
CA HIS A 232 0.39 8.92 2.17
C HIS A 232 1.54 7.93 2.20
N ALA A 233 1.86 7.37 1.04
CA ALA A 233 3.02 6.51 0.88
C ALA A 233 4.00 7.18 -0.08
N SER A 234 5.29 7.02 0.21
CA SER A 234 6.36 7.40 -0.71
C SER A 234 7.45 6.35 -0.65
N CYS A 235 8.09 6.10 -1.78
CA CYS A 235 9.24 5.23 -1.87
C CYS A 235 10.11 5.61 -3.08
N MET A 236 11.33 5.11 -3.09
CA MET A 236 12.28 5.29 -4.17
C MET A 236 12.28 4.09 -5.11
N LYS A 237 12.39 4.36 -6.41
CA LYS A 237 12.78 3.39 -7.44
C LYS A 237 14.14 3.79 -8.05
N ASP A 238 14.72 2.88 -8.82
CA ASP A 238 15.88 3.16 -9.66
C ASP A 238 15.55 4.21 -10.71
N GLU A 239 16.41 5.20 -10.85
CA GLU A 239 16.32 6.15 -11.96
C GLU A 239 16.63 5.46 -13.30
N ASP A 240 17.49 4.43 -13.29
CA ASP A 240 17.87 3.68 -14.48
C ASP A 240 16.83 2.62 -14.89
N LEU A 241 15.79 2.41 -14.07
CA LEU A 241 14.69 1.50 -14.39
C LEU A 241 13.69 2.20 -15.31
N LEU A 242 13.94 2.06 -16.61
CA LEU A 242 13.15 2.65 -17.70
C LEU A 242 12.08 1.70 -18.28
N VAL A 243 12.09 0.43 -17.89
CA VAL A 243 11.10 -0.59 -18.31
C VAL A 243 10.37 -1.06 -17.06
N PHE A 244 9.07 -1.32 -17.16
CA PHE A 244 8.31 -1.74 -15.99
C PHE A 244 8.76 -3.13 -15.51
N ASP A 245 9.23 -3.19 -14.27
CA ASP A 245 9.65 -4.43 -13.60
C ASP A 245 9.10 -4.38 -12.17
N SER A 246 7.97 -5.05 -11.96
CA SER A 246 7.24 -5.01 -10.70
C SER A 246 8.08 -5.49 -9.52
N GLU A 247 8.92 -6.51 -9.71
CA GLU A 247 9.78 -7.07 -8.65
C GLU A 247 10.90 -6.11 -8.26
N LYS A 248 11.55 -5.45 -9.25
CA LYS A 248 12.57 -4.43 -8.94
C LYS A 248 11.96 -3.21 -8.24
N ILE A 249 10.85 -2.68 -8.76
CA ILE A 249 10.14 -1.53 -8.16
C ILE A 249 9.75 -1.86 -6.71
N LYS A 250 9.15 -3.04 -6.50
CA LYS A 250 8.73 -3.51 -5.19
C LYS A 250 9.91 -3.63 -4.22
N LYS A 251 11.01 -4.29 -4.61
CA LYS A 251 12.21 -4.44 -3.76
C LYS A 251 12.79 -3.07 -3.37
N GLN A 252 12.90 -2.14 -4.31
CA GLN A 252 13.41 -0.79 -4.05
C GLN A 252 12.47 0.00 -3.14
N CYS A 253 11.16 -0.12 -3.38
CA CYS A 253 10.18 0.54 -2.55
C CYS A 253 10.18 0.02 -1.12
N GLU A 254 10.32 -1.29 -0.90
CA GLU A 254 10.43 -1.87 0.44
C GLU A 254 11.62 -1.34 1.25
N ASN A 255 12.72 -0.98 0.58
CA ASN A 255 13.96 -0.49 1.20
C ASN A 255 13.99 1.02 1.44
N SER A 256 13.00 1.75 0.94
CA SER A 256 12.91 3.22 1.01
C SER A 256 11.52 3.73 1.41
N LEU A 257 10.68 2.81 1.89
CA LEU A 257 9.27 3.06 2.15
C LEU A 257 9.08 4.11 3.24
N ASN A 258 8.17 5.05 3.04
CA ASN A 258 7.69 5.94 4.07
C ASN A 258 6.18 6.08 3.95
N ILE A 259 5.47 5.54 4.95
CA ILE A 259 4.03 5.45 5.01
C ILE A 259 3.52 6.21 6.24
N ASN A 260 2.53 7.07 6.01
CA ASN A 260 1.74 7.72 7.03
C ASN A 260 0.26 7.33 6.86
N ILE A 261 -0.26 6.52 7.78
CA ILE A 261 -1.66 6.08 7.79
C ILE A 261 -2.24 6.36 9.19
N PRO A 262 -3.00 7.45 9.39
CA PRO A 262 -3.48 7.83 10.71
C PRO A 262 -4.29 6.76 11.42
N THR A 263 -5.11 5.99 10.69
CA THR A 263 -5.96 4.93 11.24
C THR A 263 -5.95 3.69 10.35
N ILE A 264 -5.72 2.54 10.96
CA ILE A 264 -5.88 1.20 10.35
C ILE A 264 -6.84 0.39 11.22
N LEU A 265 -7.81 -0.24 10.58
CA LEU A 265 -8.62 -1.30 11.14
C LEU A 265 -8.26 -2.61 10.45
N LEU A 266 -7.99 -3.64 11.24
CA LEU A 266 -7.77 -5.00 10.75
C LEU A 266 -8.76 -5.93 11.43
N ARG A 267 -9.35 -6.83 10.66
CA ARG A 267 -10.25 -7.87 11.12
C ARG A 267 -9.70 -9.21 10.64
N ASN A 268 -9.58 -10.15 11.56
CA ASN A 268 -9.30 -11.55 11.23
C ASN A 268 -10.61 -12.31 11.37
N GLU A 269 -11.15 -12.78 10.25
CA GLU A 269 -12.44 -13.46 10.19
C GLU A 269 -12.38 -14.87 10.79
N LYS A 270 -11.23 -15.53 10.78
CA LYS A 270 -11.05 -16.88 11.32
C LYS A 270 -11.06 -16.89 12.84
N ASP A 271 -10.25 -16.01 13.44
CA ASP A 271 -10.09 -15.97 14.90
C ASP A 271 -11.06 -14.97 15.55
N GLU A 272 -11.90 -14.31 14.74
CA GLU A 272 -12.86 -13.28 15.15
C GLU A 272 -12.19 -12.14 15.96
N THR A 273 -10.93 -11.82 15.67
CA THR A 273 -10.17 -10.77 16.35
C THR A 273 -10.15 -9.49 15.54
N LYS A 274 -10.03 -8.34 16.23
CA LYS A 274 -10.03 -7.02 15.62
C LYS A 274 -8.89 -6.18 16.17
N PHE A 275 -8.25 -5.42 15.29
CA PHE A 275 -7.17 -4.51 15.63
C PHE A 275 -7.52 -3.10 15.19
N TYR A 276 -7.24 -2.15 16.07
CA TYR A 276 -7.32 -0.73 15.81
C TYR A 276 -5.95 -0.11 16.03
N LEU A 277 -5.38 0.47 14.99
CA LEU A 277 -4.08 1.11 15.04
C LEU A 277 -4.24 2.59 14.71
N LYS A 278 -3.73 3.44 15.59
CA LYS A 278 -3.32 4.78 15.22
C LYS A 278 -1.84 4.74 14.93
N THR A 279 -1.46 5.00 13.68
CA THR A 279 -0.05 5.09 13.31
C THR A 279 0.34 6.53 13.06
N LYS A 280 1.61 6.84 13.27
CA LYS A 280 2.19 8.15 12.92
C LYS A 280 3.13 8.02 11.73
N ASN A 281 3.89 6.93 11.70
CA ASN A 281 4.93 6.72 10.71
C ASN A 281 5.32 5.24 10.68
N LEU A 282 5.46 4.70 9.47
CA LEU A 282 6.21 3.49 9.16
C LEU A 282 7.23 3.89 8.10
N SER A 283 8.53 3.82 8.42
CA SER A 283 9.57 4.16 7.47
C SER A 283 10.69 3.14 7.46
N VAL A 284 11.19 2.83 6.27
CA VAL A 284 12.41 2.09 6.02
C VAL A 284 13.41 3.03 5.36
N ALA A 285 14.58 3.17 5.96
CA ALA A 285 15.68 3.92 5.37
C ALA A 285 17.01 3.44 5.95
N ASN A 286 18.05 3.37 5.10
CA ASN A 286 19.39 2.95 5.51
C ASN A 286 19.38 1.64 6.31
N GLU A 287 18.70 0.61 5.78
CA GLU A 287 18.56 -0.71 6.42
C GLU A 287 17.93 -0.68 7.83
N ASN A 288 17.12 0.34 8.13
CA ASN A 288 16.43 0.47 9.41
C ASN A 288 14.93 0.59 9.20
N LEU A 289 14.18 -0.30 9.85
CA LEU A 289 12.74 -0.18 10.01
C LEU A 289 12.42 0.67 11.25
N TYR A 290 11.58 1.67 11.07
CA TYR A 290 11.07 2.52 12.14
C TYR A 290 9.56 2.61 12.09
N PHE A 291 8.91 2.11 13.14
CA PHE A 291 7.45 2.12 13.26
C PHE A 291 7.02 2.81 14.55
N VAL A 292 6.10 3.78 14.42
CA VAL A 292 5.55 4.55 15.54
C VAL A 292 4.04 4.47 15.51
N ALA A 293 3.48 3.88 16.57
CA ALA A 293 2.05 3.79 16.78
C ALA A 293 1.67 4.41 18.12
N PRO A 294 1.06 5.62 18.13
CA PRO A 294 0.51 6.21 19.35
C PRO A 294 -0.46 5.28 20.08
N VAL A 295 -1.24 4.48 19.35
CA VAL A 295 -2.16 3.50 19.93
C VAL A 295 -2.24 2.26 19.06
N ILE A 296 -2.17 1.09 19.69
CA ILE A 296 -2.61 -0.19 19.12
C ILE A 296 -3.59 -0.81 20.11
N GLN A 297 -4.76 -1.20 19.63
CA GLN A 297 -5.76 -1.88 20.43
C GLN A 297 -6.18 -3.17 19.74
N PHE A 298 -5.89 -4.28 20.40
CA PHE A 298 -6.39 -5.60 20.07
C PHE A 298 -7.69 -5.85 20.84
N VAL A 299 -8.67 -6.46 20.19
CA VAL A 299 -9.95 -6.85 20.80
C VAL A 299 -10.36 -8.23 20.31
N ASP A 300 -10.66 -9.11 21.25
CA ASP A 300 -11.39 -10.36 21.03
C ASP A 300 -12.80 -10.22 21.63
N LYS A 301 -13.58 -11.32 21.64
CA LYS A 301 -14.95 -11.29 22.19
C LYS A 301 -15.01 -11.03 23.69
N GLU A 302 -13.97 -11.33 24.45
CA GLU A 302 -13.98 -11.28 25.92
C GLU A 302 -13.22 -10.08 26.47
N SER A 303 -12.18 -9.64 25.78
CA SER A 303 -11.14 -8.77 26.30
C SER A 303 -10.57 -7.81 25.27
N SER A 304 -9.93 -6.76 25.78
CA SER A 304 -9.16 -5.79 25.00
C SER A 304 -7.78 -5.57 25.59
N VAL A 305 -6.79 -5.40 24.71
CA VAL A 305 -5.43 -5.01 25.07
C VAL A 305 -5.06 -3.77 24.30
N THR A 306 -4.78 -2.68 25.01
CA THR A 306 -4.38 -1.39 24.44
C THR A 306 -2.95 -1.04 24.82
N THR A 307 -2.12 -0.92 23.79
CA THR A 307 -0.76 -0.39 23.82
C THR A 307 -0.80 1.09 23.47
N LYS A 308 -0.12 1.94 24.26
CA LYS A 308 0.03 3.38 23.98
C LYS A 308 1.50 3.76 23.87
N ASP A 309 1.77 4.61 22.89
CA ASP A 309 3.10 5.11 22.51
C ASP A 309 4.06 3.94 22.26
N LEU A 310 3.74 3.10 21.26
CA LEU A 310 4.63 2.06 20.74
C LEU A 310 5.64 2.69 19.78
N THR A 311 6.89 2.29 19.94
CA THR A 311 7.96 2.58 18.99
C THR A 311 8.78 1.32 18.77
N ILE A 312 8.89 0.90 17.52
CA ILE A 312 9.75 -0.19 17.08
C ILE A 312 10.85 0.40 16.21
N LYS A 313 12.09 0.03 16.51
CA LYS A 313 13.26 0.28 15.67
C LYS A 313 13.96 -1.04 15.49
N CYS A 314 14.18 -1.48 14.28
CA CYS A 314 15.07 -2.61 14.08
C CYS A 314 15.82 -2.55 12.75
N GLN A 315 16.85 -3.37 12.65
CA GLN A 315 17.52 -3.60 11.39
C GLN A 315 16.53 -4.22 10.40
N LYS A 316 16.70 -3.87 9.13
CA LYS A 316 16.01 -4.46 7.99
C LYS A 316 17.03 -4.51 6.86
N SER A 317 17.68 -5.66 6.67
CA SER A 317 18.57 -5.88 5.53
C SER A 317 17.85 -5.66 4.19
N GLU A 318 18.59 -5.28 3.13
CA GLU A 318 18.02 -5.06 1.79
C GLU A 318 17.36 -6.30 1.16
N ASP A 319 17.75 -7.49 1.62
CA ASP A 319 17.23 -8.78 1.15
C ASP A 319 16.02 -9.27 1.96
N SER A 320 15.73 -8.64 3.10
CA SER A 320 14.54 -8.95 3.89
C SER A 320 13.28 -8.43 3.19
N ILE A 321 12.25 -9.25 3.17
CA ILE A 321 10.96 -8.92 2.56
C ILE A 321 10.10 -8.19 3.60
N LEU A 322 9.66 -6.96 3.31
CA LEU A 322 8.96 -6.14 4.31
C LEU A 322 7.56 -6.68 4.68
N TYR A 323 6.87 -7.28 3.72
CA TYR A 323 5.54 -7.85 3.94
C TYR A 323 5.58 -9.28 4.52
N ASP A 324 6.78 -9.89 4.63
CA ASP A 324 6.96 -11.14 5.36
C ASP A 324 7.25 -10.85 6.84
N LEU A 325 6.25 -11.10 7.68
CA LEU A 325 6.35 -10.92 9.12
C LEU A 325 7.51 -11.72 9.74
N HIS A 326 7.79 -12.93 9.25
CA HIS A 326 8.88 -13.74 9.78
C HIS A 326 10.25 -13.13 9.44
N SER A 327 10.46 -12.68 8.21
CA SER A 327 11.68 -11.96 7.83
C SER A 327 11.93 -10.76 8.74
N ILE A 328 10.91 -9.92 8.98
CA ILE A 328 11.04 -8.74 9.85
C ILE A 328 11.28 -9.11 11.31
N ILE A 329 10.62 -10.14 11.84
CA ILE A 329 10.87 -10.62 13.20
C ILE A 329 12.31 -11.12 13.34
N GLY A 330 12.81 -11.89 12.36
CA GLY A 330 14.18 -12.40 12.36
C GLY A 330 15.22 -11.28 12.45
N GLU A 331 15.08 -10.28 11.59
CA GLU A 331 15.94 -9.08 11.58
C GLU A 331 15.84 -8.29 12.90
N CYS A 332 14.61 -8.10 13.41
CA CYS A 332 14.39 -7.42 14.68
C CYS A 332 15.00 -8.16 15.89
N VAL A 333 15.08 -9.49 15.86
CA VAL A 333 15.72 -10.30 16.90
C VAL A 333 17.24 -10.18 16.86
N GLN A 334 17.83 -9.97 15.67
CA GLN A 334 19.27 -9.72 15.53
C GLN A 334 19.64 -8.36 16.12
N SER A 335 18.91 -7.30 15.77
CA SER A 335 19.17 -5.95 16.26
C SER A 335 17.90 -5.13 16.28
N GLY A 336 17.42 -4.79 17.48
CA GLY A 336 16.14 -4.11 17.61
C GLY A 336 15.88 -3.49 18.97
N SER A 337 14.93 -2.56 18.99
CA SER A 337 14.37 -2.02 20.21
C SER A 337 12.88 -1.77 20.06
N ILE A 338 12.14 -2.18 21.09
CA ILE A 338 10.70 -1.97 21.21
C ILE A 338 10.46 -1.21 22.49
N ASN A 339 9.78 -0.08 22.40
CA ASN A 339 9.41 0.74 23.54
C ASN A 339 7.89 0.92 23.57
N ILE A 340 7.29 0.62 24.72
CA ILE A 340 5.86 0.80 24.98
C ILE A 340 5.73 1.58 26.28
N LYS A 341 5.21 2.79 26.21
CA LYS A 341 5.05 3.61 27.41
C LYS A 341 3.98 3.06 28.35
N LYS A 342 2.92 2.48 27.81
CA LYS A 342 1.75 2.08 28.59
C LYS A 342 0.99 0.93 27.94
N LEU A 343 0.63 -0.05 28.75
CA LEU A 343 -0.18 -1.20 28.38
C LEU A 343 -1.36 -1.34 29.34
N ILE A 344 -2.53 -1.58 28.76
CA ILE A 344 -3.81 -1.67 29.46
C ILE A 344 -4.50 -2.93 28.97
N SER A 345 -4.97 -3.77 29.87
CA SER A 345 -5.75 -4.97 29.56
C SER A 345 -7.04 -4.94 30.37
N ARG A 346 -8.18 -5.21 29.72
CA ARG A 346 -9.53 -5.12 30.30
C ARG A 346 -10.41 -6.23 29.73
N ASP A 347 -11.39 -6.67 30.50
CA ASP A 347 -12.44 -7.58 30.04
C ASP A 347 -13.59 -6.70 29.49
N GLU A 348 -13.89 -6.76 28.19
CA GLU A 348 -14.72 -5.77 27.47
C GLU A 348 -15.53 -6.34 26.30
N TYR A 349 -16.54 -7.16 26.62
CA TYR A 349 -17.40 -7.82 25.62
C TYR A 349 -18.07 -6.86 24.61
N ASP A 350 -18.62 -5.73 25.09
CA ASP A 350 -19.40 -4.81 24.24
C ASP A 350 -18.57 -4.08 23.19
N LEU A 351 -17.25 -3.97 23.40
CA LEU A 351 -16.36 -3.22 22.50
C LEU A 351 -16.27 -3.90 21.13
N TRP A 352 -16.20 -5.23 21.12
CA TRP A 352 -16.04 -6.04 19.91
C TRP A 352 -17.14 -5.78 18.87
N PHE A 353 -18.40 -5.63 19.32
CA PHE A 353 -19.56 -5.39 18.44
C PHE A 353 -19.59 -3.99 17.82
N LYS A 354 -18.86 -3.02 18.40
CA LYS A 354 -18.87 -1.61 17.96
C LYS A 354 -17.72 -1.26 17.02
N TYR A 355 -16.82 -2.18 16.73
CA TYR A 355 -15.65 -1.90 15.89
C TYR A 355 -15.99 -1.49 14.45
N GLU A 356 -17.10 -1.97 13.90
CA GLU A 356 -17.54 -1.58 12.54
C GLU A 356 -17.98 -0.11 12.45
N ASP A 357 -18.30 0.49 13.59
CA ASP A 357 -18.75 1.88 13.66
C ASP A 357 -17.57 2.87 13.69
N ILE A 358 -16.32 2.39 13.78
CA ILE A 358 -15.14 3.26 13.88
C ILE A 358 -14.98 4.10 12.62
N MET A 359 -14.91 3.47 11.44
CA MET A 359 -14.77 4.19 10.16
C MET A 359 -16.11 4.74 9.67
N LYS A 360 -17.22 4.01 9.89
CA LYS A 360 -18.54 4.36 9.35
C LYS A 360 -19.25 5.47 10.13
N LYS A 361 -19.09 5.51 11.46
CA LYS A 361 -19.81 6.44 12.36
C LYS A 361 -18.88 7.29 13.22
N GLY A 362 -17.56 7.18 13.03
CA GLY A 362 -16.58 7.91 13.84
C GLY A 362 -16.54 7.46 15.31
N PHE A 363 -16.91 6.22 15.61
CA PHE A 363 -16.82 5.68 16.96
C PHE A 363 -15.36 5.68 17.44
N ASN A 364 -15.11 6.18 18.65
CA ASN A 364 -13.78 6.19 19.27
C ASN A 364 -13.65 4.99 20.23
N PRO A 365 -12.90 3.93 19.88
CA PRO A 365 -12.80 2.72 20.69
C PRO A 365 -11.91 2.90 21.93
N LEU A 366 -11.39 4.12 22.14
CA LEU A 366 -10.54 4.47 23.29
C LEU A 366 -11.25 5.37 24.30
N ALA A 367 -12.50 5.78 24.05
CA ALA A 367 -13.20 6.78 24.86
C ALA A 367 -13.38 6.37 26.33
N HIS A 368 -13.54 5.07 26.59
CA HIS A 368 -13.71 4.50 27.93
C HIS A 368 -12.40 4.24 28.69
N ILE A 369 -11.25 4.43 28.04
CA ILE A 369 -9.93 4.13 28.61
C ILE A 369 -9.38 5.37 29.34
N SER A 370 -9.38 5.31 30.67
CA SER A 370 -8.80 6.38 31.48
C SER A 370 -7.29 6.54 31.27
N SER A 371 -6.82 7.80 31.24
CA SER A 371 -5.39 8.12 31.17
C SER A 371 -4.61 7.58 32.38
N LYS A 372 -5.28 7.32 33.51
CA LYS A 372 -4.67 6.85 34.76
C LYS A 372 -4.54 5.32 34.87
N GLU A 373 -5.37 4.55 34.17
CA GLU A 373 -5.35 3.08 34.24
C GLU A 373 -4.08 2.51 33.61
N LYS A 374 -3.30 1.67 34.30
CA LYS A 374 -2.10 1.02 33.74
C LYS A 374 -2.00 -0.40 34.28
N THR A 375 -1.83 -1.39 33.40
CA THR A 375 -1.47 -2.76 33.78
C THR A 375 0.06 -2.88 33.83
N ALA A 376 0.71 -2.37 32.78
CA ALA A 376 2.16 -2.21 32.71
C ALA A 376 2.51 -0.87 32.02
N GLY A 377 3.75 -0.44 32.15
CA GLY A 377 4.26 0.77 31.50
C GLY A 377 5.77 0.80 31.49
N ASN A 378 6.33 1.77 30.74
CA ASN A 378 7.77 1.91 30.50
C ASN A 378 8.42 0.57 30.08
N ILE A 379 7.73 -0.19 29.24
CA ILE A 379 8.23 -1.44 28.71
C ILE A 379 9.28 -1.09 27.66
N SER A 380 10.48 -1.62 27.81
CA SER A 380 11.59 -1.47 26.88
C SER A 380 12.19 -2.85 26.66
N ILE A 381 12.21 -3.28 25.41
CA ILE A 381 12.82 -4.52 24.95
C ILE A 381 13.99 -4.09 24.07
N GLN A 382 15.20 -4.50 24.42
CA GLN A 382 16.40 -4.33 23.60
C GLN A 382 16.82 -5.72 23.13
N LEU A 383 17.06 -5.85 21.84
CA LEU A 383 17.46 -7.07 21.14
C LEU A 383 18.82 -6.81 20.51
N ASP A 384 19.79 -7.66 20.83
CA ASP A 384 21.17 -7.58 20.34
C ASP A 384 21.74 -8.98 20.23
N ASP A 385 22.00 -9.43 19.01
CA ASP A 385 22.51 -10.77 18.67
C ASP A 385 21.73 -11.89 19.39
N HIS A 386 20.41 -11.93 19.14
CA HIS A 386 19.47 -12.87 19.78
C HIS A 386 19.35 -12.74 21.30
N ARG A 387 19.97 -11.75 21.95
CA ARG A 387 19.82 -11.53 23.39
C ARG A 387 18.78 -10.45 23.65
N ALA A 388 17.79 -10.79 24.46
CA ALA A 388 16.78 -9.84 24.91
C ALA A 388 17.10 -9.30 26.30
N LEU A 389 16.99 -7.98 26.42
CA LEU A 389 16.88 -7.28 27.68
C LEU A 389 15.51 -6.59 27.78
N ILE A 390 14.65 -7.08 28.66
CA ILE A 390 13.30 -6.55 28.87
C ILE A 390 13.23 -5.85 30.22
N LYS A 391 12.81 -4.59 30.20
CA LYS A 391 12.52 -3.77 31.39
C LYS A 391 11.06 -3.36 31.34
N ALA A 392 10.33 -3.47 32.45
CA ALA A 392 8.95 -3.01 32.53
C ALA A 392 8.58 -2.57 33.95
N SER A 393 7.71 -1.58 34.08
CA SER A 393 7.04 -1.24 35.33
C SER A 393 5.65 -1.84 35.34
N ALA A 394 5.37 -2.75 36.26
CA ALA A 394 4.04 -3.33 36.40
C ALA A 394 3.34 -2.76 37.64
N TYR A 395 2.01 -2.69 37.55
CA TYR A 395 1.17 -2.01 38.54
C TYR A 395 0.10 -2.97 39.04
N LYS A 396 -0.03 -3.10 40.36
CA LYS A 396 -1.08 -3.91 40.98
C LYS A 396 -1.77 -3.16 42.11
N LYS A 397 -3.10 -3.21 42.12
CA LYS A 397 -3.90 -2.68 43.22
C LYS A 397 -3.86 -3.67 44.39
N VAL A 398 -3.33 -3.23 45.53
CA VAL A 398 -3.30 -3.98 46.79
C VAL A 398 -3.89 -3.09 47.87
N LEU A 399 -4.97 -3.54 48.52
CA LEU A 399 -5.67 -2.77 49.56
C LEU A 399 -6.05 -1.34 49.10
N GLY A 400 -6.55 -1.20 47.86
CA GLY A 400 -6.97 0.09 47.31
C GLY A 400 -5.86 0.97 46.73
N LYS A 401 -4.58 0.69 47.02
CA LYS A 401 -3.42 1.46 46.52
C LYS A 401 -2.73 0.74 45.37
N TYR A 402 -2.27 1.47 44.37
CA TYR A 402 -1.45 0.91 43.29
C TYR A 402 0.00 0.81 43.75
N ILE A 403 0.52 -0.42 43.80
CA ILE A 403 1.94 -0.69 44.02
C ILE A 403 2.61 -0.84 42.66
N ARG A 404 3.70 -0.10 42.45
CA ARG A 404 4.58 -0.23 41.29
C ARG A 404 5.72 -1.17 41.63
N PHE A 405 6.04 -2.08 40.72
CA PHE A 405 7.23 -2.92 40.78
C PHE A 405 7.91 -2.92 39.42
N ASP A 406 9.22 -2.69 39.43
CA ASP A 406 10.03 -2.75 38.22
C ASP A 406 10.54 -4.18 38.01
N VAL A 407 10.45 -4.63 36.77
CA VAL A 407 10.74 -5.98 36.33
C VAL A 407 11.86 -5.91 35.32
N TYR A 408 12.79 -6.84 35.44
CA TYR A 408 13.95 -6.95 34.58
C TYR A 408 14.12 -8.41 34.18
N ILE A 409 14.13 -8.69 32.88
CA ILE A 409 14.29 -10.02 32.31
C ILE A 409 15.46 -9.99 31.33
N LYS A 410 16.36 -10.95 31.44
CA LYS A 410 17.35 -11.26 30.40
C LYS A 410 17.12 -12.66 29.87
N GLY A 411 17.39 -12.84 28.58
CA GLY A 411 17.30 -14.15 27.96
C GLY A 411 17.80 -14.16 26.52
N THR A 412 17.74 -15.33 25.90
CA THR A 412 17.96 -15.52 24.46
C THR A 412 16.63 -15.68 23.74
N VAL A 413 16.49 -15.06 22.57
CA VAL A 413 15.31 -15.12 21.71
C VAL A 413 15.61 -15.96 20.49
N ASP A 414 14.80 -16.98 20.30
CA ASP A 414 14.88 -17.96 19.23
C ASP A 414 13.60 -17.84 18.39
N HIS A 415 13.73 -17.40 17.14
CA HIS A 415 12.62 -17.26 16.20
C HIS A 415 12.53 -18.52 15.34
N LYS A 416 11.34 -19.14 15.30
CA LYS A 416 11.08 -20.44 14.66
C LYS A 416 10.00 -20.30 13.59
N PRO A 417 10.33 -19.83 12.37
CA PRO A 417 9.36 -19.68 11.28
C PRO A 417 8.56 -20.96 11.00
N ALA A 418 9.23 -22.12 10.96
CA ALA A 418 8.58 -23.41 10.68
C ALA A 418 7.55 -23.86 11.74
N LYS A 419 7.54 -23.23 12.92
CA LYS A 419 6.55 -23.47 13.98
C LYS A 419 5.68 -22.25 14.24
N ASP A 420 5.92 -21.17 13.51
CA ASP A 420 5.22 -19.90 13.68
C ASP A 420 5.34 -19.37 15.14
N GLN A 421 6.58 -19.42 15.68
CA GLN A 421 6.84 -19.17 17.10
C GLN A 421 8.04 -18.25 17.36
N ILE A 422 7.96 -17.47 18.44
CA ILE A 422 9.09 -16.81 19.09
C ILE A 422 9.27 -17.40 20.49
N VAL A 423 10.48 -17.84 20.82
CA VAL A 423 10.81 -18.44 22.11
C VAL A 423 11.84 -17.59 22.84
N LEU A 424 11.47 -17.01 23.98
CA LEU A 424 12.41 -16.36 24.90
C LEU A 424 12.81 -17.36 25.99
N ASN A 425 14.08 -17.80 25.96
CA ASN A 425 14.69 -18.58 27.04
C ASN A 425 15.21 -17.61 28.10
N VAL A 426 14.60 -17.62 29.28
CA VAL A 426 14.84 -16.66 30.35
C VAL A 426 16.02 -17.10 31.21
N ASP A 427 17.13 -16.37 31.13
CA ASP A 427 18.33 -16.62 31.93
C ASP A 427 18.23 -16.00 33.32
N GLU A 428 17.67 -14.78 33.40
CA GLU A 428 17.65 -14.00 34.62
C GLU A 428 16.36 -13.18 34.76
N VAL A 429 15.78 -13.18 35.96
CA VAL A 429 14.66 -12.30 36.35
C VAL A 429 15.01 -11.57 37.65
N LYS A 430 15.09 -10.24 37.60
CA LYS A 430 15.25 -9.40 38.80
C LYS A 430 13.96 -8.66 39.13
N VAL A 431 13.59 -8.70 40.41
CA VAL A 431 12.47 -7.95 41.00
C VAL A 431 12.92 -7.34 42.34
N PRO A 432 12.46 -6.13 42.70
CA PRO A 432 12.98 -5.36 43.82
C PRO A 432 12.72 -5.94 45.23
N ILE A 433 11.91 -6.99 45.40
CA ILE A 433 11.59 -7.57 46.72
C ILE A 433 12.19 -8.97 46.84
N GLY A 434 13.37 -9.05 47.47
CA GLY A 434 14.35 -10.13 47.31
C GLY A 434 14.12 -11.48 48.01
N TRP A 435 13.01 -11.74 48.70
CA TRP A 435 12.93 -12.93 49.60
C TRP A 435 12.05 -14.10 49.12
N PHE A 436 11.36 -14.02 47.97
CA PHE A 436 10.54 -15.14 47.44
C PHE A 436 10.65 -15.31 45.92
N LYS A 437 11.85 -15.55 45.38
CA LYS A 437 12.11 -15.70 43.92
C LYS A 437 11.12 -16.64 43.20
N ILE A 438 10.73 -17.76 43.81
CA ILE A 438 9.88 -18.79 43.20
C ILE A 438 8.42 -18.32 42.95
N LYS A 439 7.85 -17.48 43.84
CA LYS A 439 6.47 -16.98 43.67
C LYS A 439 6.38 -15.85 42.65
N TRP A 440 7.48 -15.10 42.44
CA TRP A 440 7.53 -13.99 41.51
C TRP A 440 7.53 -14.41 40.05
N LYS A 441 8.16 -15.55 39.72
CA LYS A 441 8.10 -16.12 38.37
C LYS A 441 6.65 -16.35 37.96
N LYS A 442 5.89 -17.18 38.69
CA LYS A 442 4.45 -17.41 38.44
C LYS A 442 3.61 -16.13 38.38
N PHE A 443 3.93 -15.13 39.19
CA PHE A 443 3.24 -13.85 39.20
C PHE A 443 3.54 -13.00 37.95
N LEU A 444 4.80 -12.96 37.50
CA LEU A 444 5.22 -12.32 36.26
C LEU A 444 4.61 -13.00 35.03
N LEU A 445 4.61 -14.35 35.01
CA LEU A 445 3.97 -15.10 33.93
C LEU A 445 2.48 -14.73 33.83
N LYS A 446 1.77 -14.58 34.96
CA LYS A 446 0.37 -14.10 34.96
C LYS A 446 0.21 -12.67 34.43
N ILE A 447 1.17 -11.78 34.69
CA ILE A 447 1.12 -10.40 34.18
C ILE A 447 1.39 -10.39 32.69
N ILE A 448 2.42 -11.10 32.22
CA ILE A 448 2.77 -11.21 30.80
C ILE A 448 1.61 -11.85 30.02
N LYS A 449 1.02 -12.94 30.53
CA LYS A 449 -0.16 -13.57 29.94
C LYS A 449 -1.35 -12.62 29.80
N LYS A 450 -1.59 -11.76 30.79
CA LYS A 450 -2.64 -10.74 30.73
C LYS A 450 -2.27 -9.55 29.84
N ALA A 451 -0.98 -9.25 29.72
CA ALA A 451 -0.50 -8.09 29.00
C ALA A 451 -0.41 -8.33 27.48
N LEU A 452 -0.16 -9.56 27.05
CA LEU A 452 0.18 -9.87 25.66
C LEU A 452 -0.86 -10.77 24.96
N VAL A 453 -2.15 -10.57 25.28
CA VAL A 453 -3.30 -11.25 24.65
C VAL A 453 -3.32 -12.78 24.87
N GLY A 454 -4.52 -13.35 25.00
CA GLY A 454 -4.79 -14.73 25.40
C GLY A 454 -4.16 -15.82 24.53
N GLU A 455 -4.21 -17.06 25.04
CA GLU A 455 -3.81 -18.40 24.52
C GLU A 455 -2.51 -18.58 23.72
N ASN A 456 -2.12 -17.63 22.88
CA ASN A 456 -0.92 -17.63 22.04
C ASN A 456 0.39 -17.55 22.84
N ILE A 457 0.33 -17.29 24.15
CA ILE A 457 1.51 -17.30 25.01
C ILE A 457 1.48 -18.48 25.96
N GLN A 458 2.46 -19.37 25.76
CA GLN A 458 2.71 -20.52 26.60
C GLN A 458 3.96 -20.28 27.45
N PHE A 459 3.96 -20.88 28.63
CA PHE A 459 5.08 -20.83 29.55
C PHE A 459 5.48 -22.24 29.91
N ASP A 460 6.72 -22.60 29.61
CA ASP A 460 7.29 -23.91 29.89
C ASP A 460 8.61 -23.71 30.65
N ASP A 461 8.55 -23.88 31.97
CA ASP A 461 9.62 -23.57 32.90
C ASP A 461 10.28 -22.21 32.64
N ASP A 462 11.49 -22.19 32.07
CA ASP A 462 12.28 -21.00 31.77
C ASP A 462 12.02 -20.42 30.36
N LYS A 463 10.99 -20.91 29.65
CA LYS A 463 10.66 -20.47 28.29
C LYS A 463 9.35 -19.69 28.27
N ILE A 464 9.36 -18.58 27.55
CA ILE A 464 8.16 -17.87 27.10
C ILE A 464 8.02 -18.15 25.61
N ILE A 465 6.95 -18.82 25.21
CA ILE A 465 6.67 -19.17 23.82
C ILE A 465 5.51 -18.29 23.36
N ILE A 466 5.71 -17.53 22.30
CA ILE A 466 4.71 -16.69 21.64
C ILE A 466 4.40 -17.35 20.30
N GLN A 467 3.16 -17.77 20.10
CA GLN A 467 2.60 -18.18 18.81
C GLN A 467 2.22 -16.91 18.03
N LEU A 468 2.64 -16.83 16.78
CA LEU A 468 2.39 -15.67 15.92
C LEU A 468 1.03 -15.72 15.23
#